data_AF-A0A7S9GQ70-F1
#
_entry.id   AF-A0A7S9GQ70-F1
#
_cell.length_a   1.000
_cell.length_b   1.000
_cell.length_c   1.000
_cell.angle_alpha   90.00
_cell.angle_beta   90.00
_cell.angle_gamma   90.00
#
_symmetry.space_group_name_H-M   'P 1'
#
loop_
_entity.id
_entity.type
_entity.pdbx_description
1 polymer ?
#
loop_
_entity_poly.entity_id
_entity_poly.type
_entity_poly.pdbx_seq_one_letter_code
_entity_poly.pdbx_strand_id
1 'polypeptide(L)' 'MLSNPKAATSSDIPMDTIWSILDAANELGDTHTVDACRRVIDASLRGALPGQSDLDAIAAFFA' A
#
# COMPACT_ATOMS: atom_id res chain seq x y z
N MET A 1 -9.19 29.92 5.26
CA MET A 1 -8.98 28.87 4.23
C MET A 1 -9.02 27.54 4.96
N LEU A 2 -10.17 26.86 4.95
CA LEU A 2 -10.35 25.55 5.56
C LEU A 2 -9.50 24.55 4.76
N SER A 3 -8.46 24.00 5.38
CA SER A 3 -7.70 22.91 4.77
C SER A 3 -8.59 21.68 4.70
N ASN A 4 -8.84 21.23 3.46
CA ASN A 4 -9.51 19.99 3.15
C ASN A 4 -8.82 18.83 3.90
N PRO A 5 -9.54 17.80 4.40
CA PRO A 5 -8.87 16.57 4.78
C PRO A 5 -8.30 15.98 3.48
N LYS A 6 -6.98 16.06 3.31
CA LYS A 6 -6.27 15.25 2.31
C LYS A 6 -6.59 13.81 2.74
N ALA A 7 -7.59 13.20 2.09
CA ALA A 7 -7.73 11.76 2.05
C ALA A 7 -6.31 11.24 1.84
N ALA A 8 -5.80 10.44 2.78
CA ALA A 8 -4.44 9.98 2.79
C ALA A 8 -4.14 9.41 1.40
N THR A 9 -3.45 10.20 0.58
CA THR A 9 -3.15 9.80 -0.78
C THR A 9 -2.21 8.63 -0.62
N SER A 10 -2.68 7.45 -0.99
CA SER A 10 -2.02 6.16 -0.82
C SER A 10 -0.63 6.10 -1.49
N SER A 11 -0.24 7.15 -2.24
CA SER A 11 1.12 7.46 -2.70
C SER A 11 2.16 7.82 -1.62
N ASP A 12 1.78 8.02 -0.35
CA ASP A 12 2.70 8.38 0.76
C ASP A 12 2.94 7.23 1.76
N ILE A 13 2.52 5.99 1.48
CA ILE A 13 2.77 4.88 2.41
C ILE A 13 4.28 4.57 2.42
N PRO A 14 5.00 4.70 3.56
CA PRO A 14 6.42 4.40 3.63
C PRO A 14 6.72 2.96 3.22
N MET A 15 7.86 2.73 2.56
CA MET A 15 8.22 1.39 2.07
C MET A 15 8.31 0.38 3.23
N ASP A 16 8.85 0.78 4.38
CA ASP A 16 8.92 -0.06 5.58
C ASP A 16 7.54 -0.44 6.12
N THR A 17 6.55 0.44 5.96
CA THR A 17 5.15 0.16 6.31
C THR A 17 4.56 -0.87 5.36
N ILE A 18 4.85 -0.80 4.06
CA ILE A 18 4.38 -1.77 3.07
C ILE A 18 4.98 -3.17 3.34
N TRP A 19 6.26 -3.26 3.74
CA TRP A 19 6.87 -4.52 4.18
C TRP A 19 6.18 -5.08 5.43
N SER A 20 5.88 -4.23 6.41
CA SER A 20 5.17 -4.63 7.62
C SER A 20 3.74 -5.13 7.33
N ILE A 21 3.03 -4.46 6.42
CA ILE A 21 1.69 -4.88 5.96
C ILE A 21 1.77 -6.19 5.19
N LEU A 22 2.78 -6.38 4.34
CA LEU A 22 2.98 -7.63 3.62
C LEU A 22 3.13 -8.82 4.58
N ASP A 23 3.92 -8.67 5.63
CA ASP A 23 4.12 -9.72 6.64
C ASP A 23 2.80 -10.01 7.37
N ALA A 24 2.10 -8.98 7.85
CA ALA A 24 0.81 -9.12 8.54
C ALA A 24 -0.27 -9.74 7.65
N ALA A 25 -0.33 -9.37 6.36
CA ALA A 25 -1.28 -9.93 5.41
C ALA A 25 -0.98 -11.41 5.10
N ASN A 26 0.29 -11.81 5.05
CA ASN A 26 0.67 -13.23 4.93
C ASN A 26 0.25 -14.03 6.18
N GLU A 27 0.44 -13.48 7.37
CA GLU A 27 0.01 -14.11 8.62
C GLU A 27 -1.52 -14.28 8.70
N LEU A 28 -2.27 -13.30 8.19
CA LEU A 28 -3.74 -13.34 8.15
C LEU A 28 -4.30 -14.22 7.01
N GLY A 29 -3.48 -14.53 6.00
CA GLY A 29 -3.92 -15.20 4.78
C GLY A 29 -4.68 -14.29 3.81
N ASP A 30 -4.54 -12.97 3.93
CA ASP A 30 -5.12 -11.98 3.01
C ASP A 30 -4.27 -11.91 1.72
N THR A 31 -4.56 -12.83 0.81
CA THR A 31 -3.84 -12.95 -0.46
C THR A 31 -4.01 -11.72 -1.36
N HIS A 32 -5.13 -11.01 -1.25
CA HIS A 32 -5.39 -9.81 -2.04
C HIS A 32 -4.43 -8.68 -1.64
N THR A 33 -4.30 -8.41 -0.35
CA THR A 33 -3.37 -7.40 0.15
C THR A 33 -1.91 -7.82 -0.05
N VAL A 34 -1.58 -9.10 0.13
CA VAL A 34 -0.25 -9.65 -0.16
C VAL A 34 0.17 -9.34 -1.61
N ASP A 35 -0.71 -9.60 -2.57
CA ASP A 35 -0.40 -9.38 -3.98
C ASP A 35 -0.30 -7.90 -4.32
N ALA A 36 -1.11 -7.04 -3.70
CA ALA A 36 -1.00 -5.59 -3.83
C ALA A 36 0.36 -5.09 -3.29
N CYS A 37 0.76 -5.50 -2.09
CA CYS A 37 2.08 -5.16 -1.52
C CYS A 37 3.22 -5.59 -2.43
N ARG A 38 3.19 -6.83 -2.94
CA ARG A 38 4.22 -7.35 -3.85
C ARG A 38 4.35 -6.52 -5.13
N ARG A 39 3.23 -6.10 -5.73
CA ARG A 39 3.23 -5.25 -6.94
C ARG A 39 3.80 -3.87 -6.66
N VAL A 40 3.43 -3.26 -5.52
CA VAL A 40 3.94 -1.94 -5.13
C VAL A 40 5.44 -1.97 -4.83
N ILE A 41 5.91 -3.01 -4.13
CA ILE A 41 7.34 -3.23 -3.88
C ILE A 41 8.09 -3.43 -5.21
N ASP A 42 7.62 -4.31 -6.09
CA ASP A 42 8.28 -4.57 -7.38
C ASP A 42 8.36 -3.29 -8.24
N ALA A 43 7.26 -2.52 -8.32
CA ALA A 43 7.26 -1.24 -9.01
C ALA A 43 8.30 -0.27 -8.42
N SER A 44 8.33 -0.15 -7.09
CA SER A 44 9.27 0.74 -6.38
C SER A 44 10.73 0.34 -6.61
N LEU A 45 11.04 -0.96 -6.57
CA LEU A 45 12.39 -1.50 -6.84
C LEU A 45 12.82 -1.31 -8.29
N ARG A 46 11.87 -1.27 -9.24
CA ARG A 46 12.14 -0.96 -10.66
C ARG A 46 12.20 0.54 -10.95
N GLY A 47 11.93 1.40 -9.96
CA GLY A 47 11.77 2.85 -10.18
C GLY A 47 10.52 3.22 -10.98
N ALA A 48 9.54 2.32 -11.03
CA ALA A 48 8.24 2.52 -11.65
C ALA A 48 7.23 3.05 -10.63
N LEU A 49 6.17 3.71 -11.12
CA LEU A 49 5.08 4.17 -10.28
C LEU A 49 4.14 2.98 -9.96
N PRO A 50 3.80 2.72 -8.69
CA PRO A 50 2.83 1.69 -8.34
C PRO A 50 1.43 1.98 -8.88
N GLY A 51 0.64 0.93 -9.10
CA GLY A 51 -0.76 1.07 -9.50
C GLY A 51 -1.62 1.67 -8.39
N GLN A 52 -2.48 2.63 -8.73
CA GLN A 52 -3.35 3.29 -7.74
C GLN A 52 -4.26 2.29 -7.01
N SER A 53 -4.80 1.29 -7.72
CA SER A 53 -5.62 0.24 -7.12
C SER A 53 -4.87 -0.62 -6.09
N ASP A 54 -3.57 -0.83 -6.29
CA ASP A 54 -2.74 -1.56 -5.32
C ASP A 54 -2.49 -0.70 -4.08
N LEU A 55 -2.21 0.59 -4.26
CA LEU A 55 -2.06 1.53 -3.16
C LEU A 55 -3.35 1.67 -2.33
N ASP A 56 -4.52 1.67 -2.99
CA ASP A 56 -5.81 1.73 -2.31
C ASP A 56 -6.11 0.45 -1.53
N ALA A 57 -5.75 -0.73 -2.07
CA ALA A 57 -5.87 -1.99 -1.36
C ALA A 57 -5.00 -2.03 -0.09
N ILE A 58 -3.76 -1.55 -0.17
CA ILE A 58 -2.86 -1.47 0.99
C ILE A 58 -3.37 -0.46 2.01
N ALA A 59 -3.88 0.70 1.57
CA ALA A 59 -4.44 1.71 2.46
C ALA A 59 -5.69 1.21 3.21
N ALA A 60 -6.46 0.29 2.61
CA ALA A 60 -7.64 -0.31 3.22
C ALA A 60 -7.32 -1.40 4.26
N PHE A 61 -6.08 -1.88 4.35
CA PHE A 61 -5.72 -2.99 5.26
C PHE A 61 -6.00 -2.70 6.75
N PHE A 62 -5.92 -1.45 7.17
CA PHE A 62 -6.19 -1.02 8.55
C PHE A 62 -7.54 -0.32 8.74
N ALA A 63 -8.39 -0.26 7.71
CA ALA A 63 -9.69 0.38 7.75
C ALA A 63 -10.77 -0.57 8.30
#